data_AF-A0A1Z2L9A3-F1
#
_entry.id   AF-A0A1Z2L9A3-F1
#
_cell.length_a   1.000
_cell.length_b   1.000
_cell.length_c   1.000
_cell.angle_alpha   90.00
_cell.angle_beta   90.00
_cell.angle_gamma   90.00
#
_symmetry.space_group_name_H-M   'P 1'
#
loop_
_entity.id
_entity.type
_entity.pdbx_description
1 polymer ?
#
loop_
_entity_poly.entity_id
_entity_poly.type
_entity_poly.pdbx_seq_one_letter_code
_entity_poly.pdbx_strand_id
1 'polypeptide(L)'
;MTAFTHLRTVSGFSARYGASHPERLAERAAERGMDALALTDRDSLAGAVRFAKAAARSGVRPLFGADLAVREPAPAADRAVRRRTPVRGGAFLDESAPRVTFLARDGAAGWAALCGLVSAAHAIPPTPRPAPPPPGPGWGGRTSRRPRPASGPR
;
A
#
# COMPACT_ATOMS: atom_id res chain seq x y z
N MET A 1 -11.12 39.17 5.68
CA MET A 1 -11.21 37.83 6.30
C MET A 1 -10.00 37.03 5.85
N THR A 2 -9.29 36.39 6.76
CA THR A 2 -8.15 35.51 6.43
C THR A 2 -8.67 34.27 5.73
N ALA A 3 -8.27 34.06 4.48
CA ALA A 3 -8.63 32.87 3.72
C ALA A 3 -7.94 31.64 4.32
N PHE A 4 -8.71 30.58 4.58
CA PHE A 4 -8.21 29.31 5.09
C PHE A 4 -8.59 28.18 4.13
N THR A 5 -7.63 27.32 3.79
CA THR A 5 -7.83 26.15 2.92
C THR A 5 -7.50 24.89 3.68
N HIS A 6 -8.45 23.96 3.76
CA HIS A 6 -8.17 22.63 4.31
C HIS A 6 -7.36 21.81 3.30
N LEU A 7 -6.13 21.47 3.68
CA LEU A 7 -5.24 20.60 2.90
C LEU A 7 -5.33 19.12 3.26
N ARG A 8 -6.08 18.80 4.32
CA ARG A 8 -6.38 17.44 4.75
C ARG A 8 -7.88 17.33 5.00
N THR A 9 -8.58 16.61 4.14
CA THR A 9 -10.02 16.38 4.27
C THR A 9 -10.35 14.99 3.76
N VAL A 10 -11.21 14.30 4.47
CA VAL A 10 -11.51 12.88 4.27
C VAL A 10 -12.97 12.77 3.86
N SER A 11 -13.25 12.11 2.74
CA SER A 11 -14.61 11.82 2.29
C SER A 11 -15.05 10.41 2.68
N GLY A 12 -16.32 10.10 2.50
CA GLY A 12 -16.91 8.77 2.71
C GLY A 12 -16.30 7.65 1.85
N PHE A 13 -15.41 7.97 0.91
CA PHE A 13 -14.60 6.97 0.20
C PHE A 13 -13.41 6.45 1.00
N SER A 14 -13.12 7.06 2.15
CA SER A 14 -12.21 6.54 3.16
C SER A 14 -12.95 5.57 4.07
N ALA A 15 -12.96 4.30 3.70
CA ALA A 15 -13.72 3.27 4.42
C ALA A 15 -13.45 3.32 5.93
N ARG A 16 -14.51 3.47 6.74
CA ARG A 16 -14.49 3.59 8.22
C ARG A 16 -13.96 4.92 8.78
N TYR A 17 -13.41 5.81 7.96
CA TYR A 17 -12.80 7.06 8.44
C TYR A 17 -13.47 8.33 7.89
N GLY A 18 -14.25 8.23 6.82
CA GLY A 18 -14.99 9.35 6.26
C GLY A 18 -16.49 9.27 6.46
N ALA A 19 -17.11 10.41 6.79
CA ALA A 19 -18.55 10.54 6.98
C ALA A 19 -19.24 11.39 5.90
N SER A 20 -18.52 12.30 5.25
CA SER A 20 -19.11 13.26 4.31
C SER A 20 -18.87 12.87 2.85
N HIS A 21 -19.89 13.02 2.00
CA HIS A 21 -19.72 12.86 0.56
C HIS A 21 -18.90 14.02 -0.04
N PRO A 22 -18.11 13.77 -1.11
CA PRO A 22 -17.34 14.82 -1.78
C PRO A 22 -18.16 16.04 -2.22
N GLU A 23 -19.41 15.82 -2.63
CA GLU A 23 -20.35 16.86 -3.02
C GLU A 23 -20.63 17.82 -1.87
N ARG A 24 -20.93 17.28 -0.69
CA ARG A 24 -21.18 18.07 0.53
C ARG A 24 -19.93 18.81 0.98
N LEU A 25 -18.75 18.20 0.84
CA LEU A 25 -17.49 18.85 1.18
C LEU A 25 -17.24 20.09 0.31
N ALA A 26 -17.46 19.98 -1.00
CA ALA A 26 -17.32 21.10 -1.93
C ALA A 26 -18.36 22.21 -1.68
N GLU A 27 -19.64 21.86 -1.46
CA GLU A 27 -20.70 22.81 -1.10
C GLU A 27 -20.33 23.60 0.17
N ARG A 28 -19.90 22.91 1.23
CA ARG A 28 -19.52 23.56 2.49
C ARG A 28 -18.28 24.44 2.37
N ALA A 29 -17.33 24.10 1.51
CA ALA A 29 -16.17 24.96 1.24
C ALA A 29 -16.59 26.27 0.58
N ALA A 30 -17.49 26.21 -0.42
CA ALA A 30 -18.02 27.39 -1.10
C ALA A 30 -18.84 28.28 -0.14
N GLU A 31 -19.73 27.70 0.66
CA GLU A 31 -20.52 28.44 1.67
C GLU A 31 -19.65 29.18 2.68
N ARG A 32 -18.45 28.66 2.97
CA ARG A 32 -17.48 29.25 3.89
C ARG A 32 -16.52 30.23 3.22
N GLY A 33 -16.68 30.49 1.92
CA GLY A 33 -15.83 31.39 1.15
C GLY A 33 -14.40 30.86 0.95
N MET A 34 -14.22 29.54 0.85
CA MET A 34 -12.91 28.93 0.58
C MET A 34 -12.64 28.88 -0.92
N ASP A 35 -11.48 29.41 -1.35
CA ASP A 35 -11.06 29.35 -2.75
C ASP A 35 -10.66 27.94 -3.20
N ALA A 36 -10.24 27.09 -2.25
CA ALA A 36 -9.73 25.75 -2.53
C ALA A 36 -10.05 24.77 -1.41
N LEU A 37 -10.08 23.48 -1.76
CA LEU A 37 -10.22 22.38 -0.82
C LEU A 37 -9.43 21.16 -1.31
N ALA A 38 -8.66 20.53 -0.43
CA ALA A 38 -8.01 19.27 -0.75
C ALA A 38 -8.85 18.07 -0.34
N LEU A 39 -8.92 17.05 -1.20
CA LEU A 39 -9.42 15.72 -0.83
C LEU A 39 -8.22 14.78 -0.66
N THR A 40 -8.08 14.22 0.54
CA THR A 40 -6.99 13.33 0.96
C THR A 40 -7.58 12.08 1.59
N ASP A 41 -8.23 11.26 0.77
CA ASP A 41 -8.85 10.02 1.24
C ASP A 41 -7.80 9.01 1.73
N ARG A 42 -8.20 8.18 2.69
CA ARG A 42 -7.35 7.18 3.32
C ARG A 42 -7.13 6.02 2.38
N ASP A 43 -5.86 5.77 2.04
CA ASP A 43 -5.41 4.64 1.22
C ASP A 43 -6.16 4.53 -0.14
N SER A 44 -6.73 5.62 -0.66
CA SER A 44 -7.64 5.58 -1.81
C SER A 44 -7.72 6.90 -2.56
N LEU A 45 -8.03 6.81 -3.86
CA LEU A 45 -8.38 7.93 -4.73
C LEU A 45 -9.81 7.80 -5.29
N ALA A 46 -10.61 6.88 -4.76
CA ALA A 46 -11.93 6.54 -5.32
C ALA A 46 -12.91 7.72 -5.34
N GLY A 47 -12.77 8.67 -4.40
CA GLY A 47 -13.59 9.88 -4.33
C GLY A 47 -13.16 10.99 -5.29
N ALA A 48 -11.97 10.91 -5.90
CA ALA A 48 -11.34 12.04 -6.59
C ALA A 48 -12.17 12.59 -7.76
N VAL A 49 -12.74 11.71 -8.60
CA VAL A 49 -13.54 12.15 -9.76
C VAL A 49 -14.85 12.81 -9.33
N ARG A 50 -15.52 12.28 -8.30
CA ARG A 50 -16.75 12.89 -7.76
C ARG A 50 -16.45 14.24 -7.15
N PHE A 51 -15.37 14.34 -6.39
CA PHE A 51 -14.88 15.58 -5.82
C PHE A 51 -14.54 16.63 -6.88
N ALA A 52 -13.79 16.24 -7.93
CA ALA A 52 -13.42 17.14 -9.02
C ALA A 52 -14.66 17.78 -9.66
N LYS A 53 -15.65 16.95 -9.97
CA LYS A 53 -16.92 17.41 -10.56
C LYS A 53 -17.70 18.31 -9.61
N ALA A 54 -17.75 17.98 -8.32
CA ALA A 54 -18.44 18.78 -7.32
C ALA A 54 -17.78 20.14 -7.10
N ALA A 55 -16.46 20.15 -6.88
CA ALA A 55 -15.67 21.35 -6.69
C ALA A 55 -15.82 22.32 -7.87
N ALA A 56 -15.77 21.80 -9.11
CA ALA A 56 -16.02 22.60 -10.31
C ALA A 56 -17.41 23.25 -10.34
N ARG A 57 -18.47 22.53 -9.94
CA ARG A 57 -19.83 23.09 -9.86
C ARG A 57 -19.98 24.14 -8.75
N SER A 58 -19.26 23.96 -7.64
CA SER A 58 -19.32 24.85 -6.48
C SER A 58 -18.35 26.04 -6.57
N GLY A 59 -17.56 26.16 -7.65
CA GLY A 59 -16.57 27.23 -7.81
C GLY A 59 -15.37 27.13 -6.88
N VAL A 60 -15.09 25.94 -6.33
CA VAL A 60 -13.96 25.70 -5.42
C VAL A 60 -12.85 25.00 -6.19
N ARG A 61 -11.60 25.44 -6.04
CA ARG A 61 -10.44 24.79 -6.67
C ARG A 61 -10.15 23.45 -5.96
N PRO A 62 -10.26 22.30 -6.65
CA PRO A 62 -9.92 21.01 -6.03
C PRO A 62 -8.39 20.84 -5.96
N LEU A 63 -7.92 20.32 -4.82
CA LEU A 63 -6.58 19.77 -4.68
C LEU A 63 -6.69 18.26 -4.42
N PHE A 64 -5.92 17.45 -5.14
CA PHE A 64 -6.02 15.99 -5.02
C PHE A 64 -4.86 15.45 -4.19
N GLY A 65 -5.17 14.52 -3.30
CA GLY A 65 -4.20 13.88 -2.44
C GLY A 65 -4.67 12.54 -1.91
N ALA A 66 -3.82 11.91 -1.11
CA ALA A 66 -4.14 10.69 -0.38
C ALA A 66 -3.39 10.69 0.96
N ASP A 67 -4.03 10.14 1.99
CA ASP A 67 -3.38 9.86 3.26
C ASP A 67 -2.97 8.39 3.28
N LEU A 68 -1.66 8.10 3.31
CA LEU A 68 -1.13 6.73 3.19
C LEU A 68 -0.39 6.30 4.45
N ALA A 69 -0.58 5.06 4.87
CA ALA A 69 0.29 4.45 5.88
C ALA A 69 1.70 4.28 5.33
N VAL A 70 2.69 4.71 6.10
CA VAL A 70 4.11 4.54 5.79
C VAL A 70 4.71 3.63 6.83
N ARG A 71 5.39 2.59 6.37
CA ARG A 71 6.07 1.66 7.27
C ARG A 71 7.42 2.24 7.66
N GLU A 72 7.72 2.27 8.97
CA GLU A 72 9.05 2.58 9.43
C GLU A 72 10.06 1.51 8.98
N PRO A 73 11.30 1.89 8.62
CA PRO A 73 12.37 0.95 8.36
C PRO A 73 12.86 0.32 9.67
N ALA A 74 12.03 -0.49 10.33
CA ALA A 74 12.43 -1.23 11.52
C ALA A 74 13.16 -2.54 11.17
N PRO A 75 14.21 -2.93 11.92
CA PRO A 75 14.87 -4.22 11.76
C PRO A 75 13.87 -5.35 11.98
N ALA A 76 14.02 -6.44 11.24
CA ALA A 76 13.02 -7.50 11.11
C ALA A 76 12.66 -8.25 12.42
N ALA A 77 13.40 -8.01 13.52
CA ALA A 77 13.31 -8.76 14.76
C ALA A 77 12.09 -8.42 15.64
N ASP A 78 11.53 -7.20 15.56
CA ASP A 78 10.34 -6.82 16.35
C ASP A 78 9.01 -7.29 15.73
N ARG A 79 9.07 -8.03 14.61
CA ARG A 79 7.91 -8.35 13.77
C ARG A 79 6.97 -9.43 14.32
N ALA A 80 7.19 -9.93 15.53
CA ALA A 80 6.57 -11.17 16.02
C ALA A 80 5.53 -10.99 17.13
N VAL A 81 4.65 -9.98 17.07
CA VAL A 81 3.36 -10.11 17.76
C VAL A 81 2.41 -10.86 16.83
N ARG A 82 2.25 -12.18 17.03
CA ARG A 82 1.24 -12.97 16.31
C ARG A 82 -0.14 -12.41 16.62
N ARG A 83 -0.67 -11.58 15.72
CA ARG A 83 -2.04 -11.06 15.81
C ARG A 83 -3.02 -12.18 15.46
N ARG A 84 -3.97 -12.45 16.36
CA ARG A 84 -4.94 -13.56 16.33
C ARG A 84 -5.75 -13.62 15.03
N THR A 85 -5.61 -14.64 14.19
CA THR A 85 -6.35 -14.76 12.91
C THR A 85 -7.83 -14.34 13.04
N PRO A 86 -8.32 -13.38 12.23
CA PRO A 86 -9.69 -12.92 12.32
C PRO A 86 -10.66 -14.07 12.04
N VAL A 87 -11.69 -14.19 12.89
CA VAL A 87 -12.63 -15.33 12.93
C VAL A 87 -13.40 -15.56 11.61
N ARG A 88 -13.29 -14.63 10.64
CA ARG A 88 -13.95 -14.69 9.33
C ARG A 88 -13.05 -14.32 8.14
N GLY A 89 -11.75 -14.60 8.21
CA GLY A 89 -10.83 -14.35 7.08
C GLY A 89 -10.63 -12.87 6.75
N GLY A 90 -10.91 -11.98 7.68
CA GLY A 90 -10.55 -10.57 7.55
C GLY A 90 -9.03 -10.38 7.57
N ALA A 91 -8.55 -9.31 6.93
CA ALA A 91 -7.18 -8.86 7.11
C ALA A 91 -7.10 -7.98 8.37
N PHE A 92 -6.03 -8.15 9.16
CA PHE A 92 -5.71 -7.14 10.17
C PHE A 92 -5.29 -5.85 9.48
N LEU A 93 -6.01 -4.77 9.76
CA LEU A 93 -5.52 -3.43 9.47
C LEU A 93 -4.56 -3.03 10.59
N ASP A 94 -3.31 -2.80 10.22
CA ASP A 94 -2.35 -2.24 11.16
C ASP A 94 -2.53 -0.72 11.25
N GLU A 95 -3.15 -0.26 12.33
CA GLU A 95 -3.41 1.17 12.55
C GLU A 95 -2.24 1.90 13.22
N SER A 96 -1.20 1.18 13.70
CA SER A 96 -0.05 1.81 14.35
C SER A 96 0.97 2.40 13.39
N ALA A 97 0.87 2.11 12.08
CA ALA A 97 1.78 2.68 11.10
C ALA A 97 1.59 4.22 11.02
N PRO A 98 2.67 5.02 11.08
CA PRO A 98 2.57 6.46 10.87
C PRO A 98 2.00 6.74 9.47
N ARG A 99 1.30 7.87 9.33
CA ARG A 99 0.62 8.23 8.08
C ARG A 99 1.15 9.54 7.52
N VAL A 100 1.26 9.60 6.20
CA VAL A 100 1.71 10.78 5.48
C VAL A 100 0.63 11.18 4.48
N THR A 101 0.27 12.46 4.51
CA THR A 101 -0.64 13.06 3.55
C THR A 101 0.16 13.57 2.35
N PHE A 102 -0.14 13.03 1.17
CA PHE A 102 0.45 13.41 -0.11
C PHE A 102 -0.52 14.29 -0.89
N LEU A 103 -0.01 15.32 -1.57
CA LEU A 103 -0.77 16.17 -2.47
C LEU A 103 -0.13 16.14 -3.86
N ALA A 104 -0.95 15.92 -4.88
CA ALA A 104 -0.52 16.03 -6.27
C ALA A 104 -0.19 17.47 -6.62
N ARG A 105 0.99 17.67 -7.21
CA ARG A 105 1.47 18.95 -7.78
C ARG A 105 1.74 18.76 -9.27
N ASP A 106 1.94 19.85 -10.00
CA ASP A 106 2.41 19.79 -11.40
C ASP A 106 1.46 19.01 -12.33
N GLY A 107 0.15 19.14 -12.08
CA GLY A 107 -0.91 18.62 -12.95
C GLY A 107 -0.86 17.10 -13.13
N ALA A 108 -0.82 16.66 -14.38
CA ALA A 108 -0.89 15.25 -14.74
C ALA A 108 0.30 14.44 -14.21
N ALA A 109 1.49 15.04 -14.10
CA ALA A 109 2.68 14.34 -13.62
C ALA A 109 2.58 13.96 -12.14
N GLY A 110 2.22 14.90 -11.26
CA GLY A 110 2.04 14.58 -9.84
C GLY A 110 0.78 13.76 -9.58
N TRP A 111 -0.26 13.89 -10.41
CA TRP A 111 -1.39 12.96 -10.36
C TRP A 111 -0.96 11.52 -10.66
N ALA A 112 -0.17 11.31 -11.72
CA ALA A 112 0.35 9.99 -12.06
C ALA A 112 1.25 9.41 -10.96
N ALA A 113 2.12 10.24 -10.36
CA ALA A 113 2.94 9.83 -9.23
C ALA A 113 2.10 9.43 -8.00
N LEU A 114 1.06 10.21 -7.69
CA LEU A 114 0.14 9.90 -6.58
C LEU A 114 -0.63 8.58 -6.82
N CYS A 115 -1.12 8.36 -8.05
CA CYS A 115 -1.71 7.09 -8.45
C CYS A 115 -0.71 5.93 -8.26
N GLY A 116 0.54 6.11 -8.69
CA GLY A 116 1.61 5.13 -8.51
C GLY A 116 1.86 4.77 -7.04
N LEU A 117 1.90 5.77 -6.14
CA LEU A 117 2.07 5.55 -4.70
C LEU A 117 0.91 4.76 -4.10
N VAL A 118 -0.33 5.12 -4.45
CA VAL A 118 -1.54 4.42 -3.96
C VAL A 118 -1.54 2.98 -4.48
N SER A 119 -1.25 2.77 -5.77
CA SER A 119 -1.15 1.42 -6.34
C SER A 119 -0.05 0.58 -5.69
N ALA A 120 1.12 1.16 -5.44
CA ALA A 120 2.21 0.48 -4.75
C ALA A 120 1.84 0.10 -3.31
N ALA A 121 1.09 0.94 -2.60
CA ALA A 121 0.61 0.63 -1.25
C ALA A 121 -0.37 -0.55 -1.21
N HIS A 122 -1.10 -0.80 -2.31
CA HIS A 122 -2.03 -1.94 -2.45
C HIS A 122 -1.40 -3.17 -3.10
N ALA A 123 -0.14 -3.10 -3.54
CA ALA A 123 0.52 -4.22 -4.18
C ALA A 123 0.72 -5.37 -3.18
N ILE A 124 0.27 -6.57 -3.55
CA ILE A 124 0.52 -7.77 -2.76
C ILE A 124 2.00 -8.18 -2.98
N PRO A 125 2.81 -8.28 -1.91
CA PRO A 125 4.18 -8.74 -2.08
C PRO A 125 4.20 -10.18 -2.61
N PRO A 126 5.11 -10.51 -3.55
CA PRO A 126 5.19 -11.85 -4.11
C PRO A 126 5.47 -12.87 -3.01
N THR A 127 4.82 -14.03 -3.12
CA THR A 127 5.08 -15.17 -2.23
C THR A 127 6.56 -15.54 -2.34
N PRO A 128 7.31 -15.65 -1.23
CA PRO A 128 8.72 -16.04 -1.30
C PRO A 128 8.84 -17.44 -1.89
N ARG A 129 9.74 -17.61 -2.87
CA ARG A 129 10.05 -18.94 -3.40
C ARG A 129 10.63 -19.80 -2.26
N PRO A 130 10.20 -21.06 -2.13
CA PRO A 130 10.85 -21.98 -1.20
C PRO A 130 12.34 -22.08 -1.57
N ALA A 131 13.20 -22.07 -0.56
CA ALA A 131 14.62 -22.31 -0.74
C ALA A 131 14.82 -23.65 -1.46
N PRO A 132 15.79 -23.75 -2.40
CA PRO A 132 16.11 -25.03 -2.99
C PRO A 132 16.47 -26.04 -1.89
N PRO A 133 16.10 -27.31 -2.03
CA PRO A 133 16.48 -28.33 -1.06
C PRO A 133 18.01 -28.33 -0.91
N PRO A 134 18.54 -28.59 0.30
CA PRO A 134 19.98 -28.73 0.48
C PRO A 134 20.51 -29.81 -0.47
N PRO A 135 21.77 -29.70 -0.95
CA PRO A 135 22.37 -30.74 -1.77
C PRO A 135 22.27 -32.07 -1.03
N GLY A 136 21.66 -33.07 -1.69
CA GLY A 136 21.54 -34.40 -1.12
C GLY A 136 22.91 -34.98 -0.79
N PRO A 137 23.02 -35.90 0.19
CA PRO A 137 24.27 -36.56 0.49
C PRO A 137 24.76 -37.22 -0.80
N GLY A 138 25.91 -36.74 -1.31
CA GLY A 138 26.53 -37.27 -2.52
C GLY A 138 26.64 -38.77 -2.39
N TRP A 139 26.08 -39.51 -3.35
CA TRP A 139 26.25 -40.94 -3.44
C TRP A 139 27.74 -41.23 -3.61
N GLY A 140 28.42 -41.47 -2.50
CA GLY A 140 29.79 -41.94 -2.47
C GLY A 140 29.84 -43.24 -3.26
N GLY A 141 30.43 -43.17 -4.45
CA GLY A 141 30.65 -44.32 -5.31
C GLY A 141 31.48 -45.35 -4.55
N ARG A 142 30.83 -46.39 -4.01
CA ARG A 142 31.50 -47.63 -3.64
C ARG A 142 32.00 -48.28 -4.93
N THR A 143 33.24 -47.98 -5.28
CA THR A 143 33.98 -48.75 -6.27
C THR A 143 34.21 -50.15 -5.69
N SER A 144 33.34 -51.09 -6.05
CA SER A 144 33.57 -52.50 -5.76
C SER A 144 34.76 -52.98 -6.60
N ARG A 145 35.96 -52.98 -6.00
CA ARG A 145 37.11 -53.71 -6.53
C ARG A 145 36.76 -55.21 -6.52
N ARG A 146 36.40 -55.76 -7.68
CA ARG A 146 36.37 -57.22 -7.88
C ARG A 146 37.81 -57.76 -7.81
N PRO A 147 38.07 -58.85 -7.07
CA PRO A 147 39.37 -59.50 -7.10
C PRO A 147 39.56 -60.23 -8.44
N ARG A 148 40.74 -60.09 -9.05
CA ARG A 148 41.15 -60.83 -10.27
C ARG A 148 41.38 -62.30 -9.90
N PRO A 149 40.94 -63.28 -10.72
CA PRO A 149 41.26 -64.69 -10.48
C PRO A 149 42.75 -64.96 -10.75
N ALA A 150 43.34 -65.75 -9.86
CA ALA A 150 44.72 -66.21 -9.96
C ALA A 150 44.86 -67.25 -11.08
N SER A 151 45.76 -66.98 -12.02
CA SER A 151 46.26 -67.94 -13.01
C SER A 151 47.28 -68.87 -12.34
N GLY A 152 46.97 -70.17 -12.24
CA GLY A 152 47.91 -71.19 -11.77
C GLY A 152 48.86 -71.69 -12.87
N PRO A 153 50.08 -72.16 -12.53
CA PRO A 153 51.01 -72.72 -13.51
C PRO A 153 50.75 -74.21 -13.79
N ARG A 154 51.22 -74.64 -14.97
CA ARG A 154 51.16 -76.01 -15.53
C ARG A 154 52.14 -76.96 -14.85
#